data_AF-A0A518ITF5-F1
#
_entry.id   AF-A0A518ITF5-F1
#
_cell.length_a   1.000
_cell.length_b   1.000
_cell.length_c   1.000
_cell.angle_alpha   90.00
_cell.angle_beta   90.00
_cell.angle_gamma   90.00
#
_symmetry.space_group_name_H-M   'P 1'
#
loop_
_entity.id
_entity.type
_entity.pdbx_description
1 polymer ?
#
loop_
_entity_poly.entity_id
_entity_poly.type
_entity_poly.pdbx_seq_one_letter_code
_entity_poly.pdbx_strand_id
1 'polypeptide(L)'
;MHRSSAGSNNFMTHSIWLSPTAIYLLLIGLSGLLGALVPEFYQWTGSDQSRMSPIVGWVAAGMAIVAAAIWTGLPFVTLRTDASAAELRRPIRFQLRTLFLWTTALAIGFAGLIRFPMPVSVFVCVAAYLHFAWFIARQQQHRWAAAALIGCMTLPYVWIAAPDGTNGLDVGWILLWMAGGMPMLLPAGFAASWLGQSLNDVGWLAIVMTAAQLVIGTWIIRLGPKRTIAYLIGCLLVSTFGSFCLHAMVLA
;
A
#
# COMPACT_ATOMS: atom_id res chain seq x y z
N MET A 1 65.97 -0.81 -12.18
CA MET A 1 64.75 -1.62 -11.95
C MET A 1 63.60 -0.67 -11.62
N HIS A 2 62.66 -0.54 -12.55
CA HIS A 2 61.52 0.37 -12.52
C HIS A 2 60.49 -0.02 -11.46
N ARG A 3 60.18 0.89 -10.53
CA ARG A 3 58.95 0.84 -9.74
C ARG A 3 57.82 1.40 -10.60
N SER A 4 56.98 0.49 -11.10
CA SER A 4 55.72 0.80 -11.77
C SER A 4 54.76 1.45 -10.78
N SER A 5 54.38 2.71 -11.04
CA SER A 5 53.30 3.40 -10.34
C SER A 5 51.98 2.83 -10.82
N ALA A 6 51.38 1.93 -10.03
CA ALA A 6 50.00 1.51 -10.25
C ALA A 6 49.09 2.72 -9.98
N GLY A 7 48.63 3.35 -11.06
CA GLY A 7 47.58 4.36 -11.04
C GLY A 7 46.32 3.76 -10.42
N SER A 8 46.02 4.16 -9.19
CA SER A 8 44.73 3.96 -8.56
C SER A 8 43.73 4.83 -9.32
N ASN A 9 43.09 4.24 -10.33
CA ASN A 9 41.91 4.80 -10.97
C ASN A 9 40.78 4.76 -9.96
N ASN A 10 40.72 5.78 -9.09
CA ASN A 10 39.53 6.13 -8.32
C ASN A 10 38.45 6.56 -9.32
N PHE A 11 37.78 5.56 -9.90
CA PHE A 11 36.52 5.77 -10.60
C PHE A 11 35.53 6.23 -9.52
N MET A 12 35.43 7.56 -9.36
CA MET A 12 34.40 8.22 -8.57
C MET A 12 33.05 7.90 -9.21
N THR A 13 32.50 6.74 -8.88
CA THR A 13 31.07 6.54 -8.95
C THR A 13 30.46 7.48 -7.92
N HIS A 14 30.01 8.64 -8.39
CA HIS A 14 29.07 9.49 -7.66
C HIS A 14 27.78 8.68 -7.46
N SER A 15 27.79 7.73 -6.53
CA SER A 15 26.58 7.09 -6.07
C SER A 15 25.76 8.15 -5.36
N ILE A 16 24.67 8.56 -5.98
CA ILE A 16 23.67 9.42 -5.35
C ILE A 16 23.10 8.60 -4.19
N TRP A 17 23.52 8.93 -2.97
CA TRP A 17 23.03 8.27 -1.76
C TRP A 17 21.63 8.79 -1.45
N LEU A 18 20.59 8.10 -1.92
CA LEU A 18 19.23 8.40 -1.50
C LEU A 18 18.98 7.88 -0.08
N SER A 19 18.54 8.78 0.80
CA SER A 19 18.04 8.39 2.12
C SER A 19 16.68 7.69 1.97
N PRO A 20 16.46 6.55 2.65
CA PRO A 20 15.16 5.87 2.62
C PRO A 20 13.99 6.76 3.07
N THR A 21 14.25 7.66 4.02
CA THR A 21 13.27 8.63 4.52
C THR A 21 12.81 9.59 3.43
N ALA A 22 13.71 10.11 2.59
CA ALA A 22 13.34 10.96 1.46
C ALA A 22 12.43 10.20 0.48
N ILE A 23 12.71 8.92 0.21
CA ILE A 23 11.86 8.09 -0.67
C ILE A 23 10.46 7.91 -0.06
N TYR A 24 10.37 7.65 1.25
CA TYR A 24 9.08 7.53 1.93
C TYR A 24 8.27 8.83 1.88
N LEU A 25 8.91 9.98 2.09
CA LEU A 25 8.26 11.29 1.99
C LEU A 25 7.82 11.60 0.55
N LEU A 26 8.64 11.25 -0.45
CA LEU A 26 8.28 11.38 -1.86
C LEU A 26 7.08 10.50 -2.20
N LEU A 27 7.00 9.27 -1.69
CA LEU A 27 5.86 8.38 -1.90
C LEU A 27 4.58 8.95 -1.26
N ILE A 28 4.68 9.51 -0.05
CA ILE A 28 3.55 10.20 0.61
C ILE A 28 3.09 11.38 -0.25
N GLY A 29 4.01 12.26 -0.66
CA GLY A 29 3.70 13.42 -1.48
C GLY A 29 3.10 13.05 -2.84
N LEU A 30 3.68 12.07 -3.52
CA LEU A 30 3.17 11.53 -4.77
C LEU A 30 1.77 10.93 -4.59
N SER A 31 1.53 10.22 -3.49
CA SER A 31 0.23 9.64 -3.18
C SER A 31 -0.86 10.70 -3.00
N GLY A 32 -0.54 11.80 -2.32
CA GLY A 32 -1.46 12.94 -2.16
C GLY A 32 -1.70 13.66 -3.48
N LEU A 33 -0.65 13.89 -4.26
CA LEU A 33 -0.75 14.51 -5.58
C LEU A 33 -1.63 13.69 -6.52
N LEU A 34 -1.41 12.38 -6.61
CA LEU A 34 -2.21 11.49 -7.45
C LEU A 34 -3.69 11.51 -7.01
N GLY A 35 -3.96 11.49 -5.70
CA GLY A 35 -5.32 11.59 -5.19
C GLY A 35 -6.01 12.91 -5.53
N ALA A 36 -5.29 14.03 -5.42
CA ALA A 36 -5.83 15.35 -5.75
C ALA A 36 -6.09 15.53 -7.26
N LEU A 37 -5.33 14.85 -8.13
CA LEU A 37 -5.47 14.93 -9.58
C LEU A 37 -6.60 14.06 -10.15
N VAL A 38 -7.21 13.15 -9.36
CA VAL A 38 -8.28 12.27 -9.85
C VAL A 38 -9.47 13.04 -10.43
N PRO A 39 -10.05 14.05 -9.76
CA PRO A 39 -11.17 14.80 -10.33
C PRO A 39 -10.80 15.58 -11.59
N GLU A 40 -9.64 16.26 -11.58
CA GLU A 40 -9.12 17.01 -12.72
C GLU A 40 -8.90 16.12 -13.94
N PHE A 41 -8.43 14.89 -13.73
CA PHE A 41 -8.24 13.91 -14.80
C PHE A 41 -9.56 13.58 -15.52
N TYR A 42 -10.65 13.38 -14.79
CA TYR A 42 -11.97 13.12 -15.38
C TYR A 42 -12.50 14.35 -16.13
N GLN A 43 -12.31 15.55 -15.58
CA GLN A 43 -12.68 16.80 -16.26
C GLN A 43 -11.90 16.99 -17.56
N TRP A 44 -10.59 16.76 -17.54
CA TRP A 44 -9.71 16.90 -18.71
C TRP A 44 -10.05 15.90 -19.81
N THR A 45 -10.38 14.66 -19.45
CA THR A 45 -10.73 13.62 -20.46
C THR A 45 -12.12 13.79 -21.05
N GLY A 46 -12.94 14.73 -20.56
CA GLY A 46 -14.28 15.00 -21.08
C GLY A 46 -15.21 13.79 -21.03
N SER A 47 -14.91 12.81 -20.19
CA SER A 47 -15.69 11.58 -20.11
C SER A 47 -17.00 11.86 -19.36
N ASP A 48 -18.13 11.67 -20.03
CA ASP A 48 -19.44 11.70 -19.40
C ASP A 48 -19.50 10.71 -18.23
N GLN A 49 -20.06 11.18 -17.12
CA GLN A 49 -20.05 10.56 -15.79
C GLN A 49 -20.61 9.12 -15.72
N SER A 50 -21.27 8.65 -16.79
CA SER A 50 -21.87 7.31 -16.87
C SER A 50 -20.89 6.21 -17.31
N ARG A 51 -19.67 6.54 -17.77
CA ARG A 51 -18.70 5.54 -18.26
C ARG A 51 -17.29 5.85 -17.78
N MET A 52 -16.55 4.81 -17.41
CA MET A 52 -15.12 4.95 -17.12
C MET A 52 -14.39 5.43 -18.38
N SER A 53 -13.60 6.50 -18.28
CA SER A 53 -12.85 7.05 -19.41
C SER A 53 -11.96 5.95 -20.04
N PRO A 54 -11.98 5.76 -21.37
CA PRO A 54 -11.20 4.72 -22.03
C PRO A 54 -9.68 4.90 -21.83
N ILE A 55 -9.26 6.11 -21.45
CA ILE A 55 -7.87 6.46 -21.16
C ILE A 55 -7.42 5.90 -19.80
N VAL A 56 -8.33 5.63 -18.85
CA VAL A 56 -7.97 5.09 -17.52
C VAL A 56 -7.23 3.76 -17.64
N GLY A 57 -7.64 2.89 -18.57
CA GLY A 57 -6.95 1.62 -18.82
C GLY A 57 -5.50 1.81 -19.28
N TRP A 58 -5.27 2.77 -20.17
CA TRP A 58 -3.93 3.13 -20.64
C TRP A 58 -3.07 3.77 -19.55
N VAL A 59 -3.66 4.62 -18.71
CA VAL A 59 -2.99 5.21 -17.55
C VAL A 59 -2.62 4.13 -16.53
N ALA A 60 -3.53 3.20 -16.24
CA ALA A 60 -3.26 2.06 -15.37
C ALA A 60 -2.12 1.18 -15.92
N ALA A 61 -2.14 0.88 -17.22
CA ALA A 61 -1.05 0.14 -17.88
C ALA A 61 0.28 0.90 -17.80
N GLY A 62 0.28 2.21 -18.06
CA GLY A 62 1.46 3.07 -17.94
C GLY A 62 2.02 3.09 -16.52
N MET A 63 1.16 3.25 -15.50
CA MET A 63 1.57 3.18 -14.09
C MET A 63 2.15 1.81 -13.73
N ALA A 64 1.57 0.72 -14.24
CA ALA A 64 2.08 -0.64 -14.02
C ALA A 64 3.46 -0.85 -14.67
N ILE A 65 3.68 -0.32 -15.88
CA ILE A 65 4.99 -0.37 -16.56
C ILE A 65 6.03 0.43 -15.77
N VAL A 66 5.69 1.63 -15.31
CA VAL A 66 6.58 2.45 -14.48
C VAL A 66 6.90 1.75 -13.16
N ALA A 67 5.90 1.17 -12.49
CA ALA A 67 6.11 0.40 -11.26
C ALA A 67 7.03 -0.79 -11.51
N ALA A 68 6.83 -1.53 -12.61
CA ALA A 68 7.70 -2.65 -13.00
C ALA A 68 9.13 -2.19 -13.27
N ALA A 69 9.32 -1.07 -13.97
CA ALA A 69 10.64 -0.48 -14.21
C ALA A 69 11.34 -0.06 -12.91
N ILE A 70 10.59 0.52 -11.96
CA ILE A 70 11.14 0.86 -10.65
C ILE A 70 11.51 -0.41 -9.88
N TRP A 71 10.68 -1.44 -9.90
CA TRP A 71 10.96 -2.72 -9.22
C TRP A 71 12.17 -3.44 -9.79
N THR A 72 12.37 -3.43 -11.12
CA THR A 72 13.56 -4.01 -11.75
C THR A 72 14.81 -3.17 -11.51
N GLY A 73 14.68 -1.85 -11.36
CA GLY A 73 15.76 -0.93 -11.00
C GLY A 73 16.18 -0.99 -9.52
N LEU A 74 15.27 -1.33 -8.62
CA LEU A 74 15.48 -1.26 -7.17
C LEU A 74 16.65 -2.11 -6.62
N PRO A 75 16.96 -3.31 -7.16
CA PRO A 75 18.15 -4.06 -6.78
C PRO A 75 19.45 -3.27 -6.97
N PHE A 76 19.52 -2.44 -8.02
CA PHE A 76 20.70 -1.66 -8.40
C PHE A 76 20.88 -0.37 -7.59
N VAL A 77 19.82 0.12 -6.93
CA VAL A 77 19.91 1.32 -6.09
C VAL A 77 20.66 1.03 -4.79
N THR A 78 21.68 1.82 -4.49
CA THR A 78 22.40 1.77 -3.22
C THR A 78 21.65 2.62 -2.19
N LEU A 79 21.05 1.97 -1.20
CA LEU A 79 20.38 2.64 -0.09
C LEU A 79 21.29 2.62 1.12
N ARG A 80 21.48 3.78 1.76
CA ARG A 80 22.18 3.86 3.04
C ARG A 80 21.39 3.05 4.06
N THR A 81 21.95 1.90 4.45
CA THR A 81 21.35 1.01 5.43
C THR A 81 22.06 1.30 6.74
N ASP A 82 21.37 1.91 7.70
CA ASP A 82 21.97 2.21 8.99
C ASP A 82 22.38 0.90 9.69
N ALA A 83 23.55 0.91 10.33
CA ALA A 83 24.15 -0.27 10.95
C ALA A 83 23.24 -0.94 11.99
N SER A 84 22.31 -0.19 12.61
CA SER A 84 21.33 -0.73 13.56
C SER A 84 20.31 -1.69 12.93
N ALA A 85 20.05 -1.57 11.62
CA ALA A 85 19.14 -2.48 10.91
C ALA A 85 19.75 -3.87 10.67
N ALA A 86 21.09 -3.98 10.70
CA ALA A 86 21.78 -5.26 10.56
C ALA A 86 21.70 -6.12 11.84
N GLU A 87 21.70 -5.51 13.02
CA GLU A 87 21.64 -6.19 14.32
C GLU A 87 20.30 -6.88 14.59
N LEU A 88 19.20 -6.41 13.99
CA LEU A 88 17.86 -6.98 14.20
C LEU A 88 17.58 -8.25 13.38
N ARG A 89 18.50 -8.66 12.48
CA ARG A 89 18.40 -9.92 11.71
C ARG A 89 18.75 -11.13 12.59
N ARG A 90 18.00 -11.33 13.67
CA ARG A 90 18.04 -12.61 14.37
C ARG A 90 17.29 -13.65 13.52
N PRO A 91 17.86 -14.85 13.31
CA PRO A 91 17.17 -15.92 12.60
C PRO A 91 15.89 -16.27 13.36
N ILE A 92 14.75 -16.23 12.66
CA ILE A 92 13.45 -16.60 13.21
C ILE A 92 13.48 -18.10 13.47
N ARG A 93 13.65 -18.50 14.74
CA ARG A 93 13.52 -19.89 15.15
C ARG A 93 12.03 -20.21 15.28
N PHE A 94 11.44 -20.76 14.23
CA PHE A 94 10.08 -21.27 14.27
C PHE A 94 10.02 -22.48 15.20
N GLN A 95 9.39 -22.33 16.36
CA GLN A 95 9.10 -23.45 17.23
C GLN A 95 7.85 -24.17 16.71
N LEU A 96 7.86 -25.51 16.71
CA LEU A 96 6.71 -26.33 16.29
C LEU A 96 5.42 -25.89 17.01
N ARG A 97 5.52 -25.52 18.30
CA ARG A 97 4.41 -24.99 19.10
C ARG A 97 3.81 -23.71 18.54
N THR A 98 4.65 -22.77 18.10
CA THR A 98 4.17 -21.53 17.47
C THR A 98 3.47 -21.82 16.15
N LEU A 99 3.97 -22.79 15.36
CA LEU A 99 3.34 -23.18 14.11
C LEU A 99 1.94 -23.76 14.35
N PHE A 100 1.79 -24.70 15.29
CA PHE A 100 0.49 -25.29 15.63
C PHE A 100 -0.51 -24.25 16.17
N LEU A 101 -0.04 -23.30 17.00
CA LEU A 101 -0.89 -22.21 17.47
C LEU A 101 -1.36 -21.31 16.32
N TRP A 102 -0.48 -20.96 15.39
CA TRP A 102 -0.84 -20.17 14.21
C TRP A 102 -1.83 -20.88 13.30
N THR A 103 -1.61 -22.17 13.00
CA THR A 103 -2.54 -22.94 12.16
C THR A 103 -3.90 -23.10 12.82
N THR A 104 -3.94 -23.29 14.14
CA THR A 104 -5.20 -23.41 14.89
C THR A 104 -5.95 -22.08 14.92
N ALA A 105 -5.25 -20.97 15.18
CA ALA A 105 -5.84 -19.65 15.14
C ALA A 105 -6.38 -19.30 13.75
N LEU A 106 -5.64 -19.64 12.68
CA LEU A 106 -6.10 -19.49 11.30
C LEU A 106 -7.36 -20.32 11.03
N ALA A 107 -7.38 -21.60 11.43
CA ALA A 107 -8.54 -22.47 11.21
C ALA A 107 -9.79 -21.94 11.92
N ILE A 108 -9.67 -21.50 13.18
CA ILE A 108 -10.77 -20.87 13.93
C ILE A 108 -11.21 -19.57 13.24
N GLY A 109 -10.26 -18.75 12.78
CA GLY A 109 -10.55 -17.53 12.03
C GLY A 109 -11.32 -17.80 10.74
N PHE A 110 -10.91 -18.81 9.95
CA PHE A 110 -11.62 -19.23 8.74
C PHE A 110 -13.02 -19.76 9.05
N ALA A 111 -13.16 -20.62 10.06
CA ALA A 111 -14.47 -21.12 10.49
C ALA A 111 -15.40 -19.96 10.92
N GLY A 112 -14.84 -18.98 11.65
CA GLY A 112 -15.55 -17.77 12.04
C GLY A 112 -15.97 -16.92 10.82
N LEU A 113 -15.08 -16.74 9.84
CA LEU A 113 -15.39 -15.99 8.62
C LEU A 113 -16.53 -16.62 7.81
N ILE A 114 -16.60 -17.96 7.75
CA ILE A 114 -17.70 -18.66 7.06
C ILE A 114 -19.04 -18.42 7.77
N ARG A 115 -19.05 -18.39 9.11
CA ARG A 115 -20.30 -18.30 9.88
C ARG A 115 -20.77 -16.87 10.12
N PHE A 116 -19.84 -15.95 10.39
CA PHE A 116 -20.10 -14.56 10.76
C PHE A 116 -19.08 -13.62 10.08
N PRO A 117 -19.15 -13.45 8.75
CA PRO A 117 -18.12 -12.75 7.98
C PRO A 117 -17.93 -11.29 8.41
N MET A 118 -19.01 -10.55 8.67
CA MET A 118 -18.94 -9.13 9.05
C MET A 118 -18.33 -8.91 10.45
N PRO A 119 -18.83 -9.51 11.55
CA PRO A 119 -18.23 -9.31 12.87
C PRO A 119 -16.77 -9.76 12.95
N VAL A 120 -16.44 -10.89 12.31
CA VAL A 120 -15.07 -11.44 12.33
C VAL A 120 -14.12 -10.55 11.53
N SER A 121 -14.53 -10.07 10.35
CA SER A 121 -13.69 -9.16 9.55
C SER A 121 -13.42 -7.84 10.27
N VAL A 122 -14.43 -7.23 10.89
CA VAL A 122 -14.27 -6.02 11.70
C VAL A 122 -13.31 -6.25 12.85
N PHE A 123 -13.47 -7.36 13.59
CA PHE A 123 -12.57 -7.70 14.70
C PHE A 123 -11.12 -7.87 14.24
N VAL A 124 -10.90 -8.59 13.13
CA VAL A 124 -9.56 -8.80 12.54
C VAL A 124 -8.95 -7.47 12.11
N CYS A 125 -9.75 -6.56 11.53
CA CYS A 125 -9.30 -5.24 11.12
C CYS A 125 -8.89 -4.37 12.32
N VAL A 126 -9.72 -4.31 13.36
CA VAL A 126 -9.38 -3.60 14.60
C VAL A 126 -8.09 -4.15 15.21
N ALA A 127 -7.93 -5.47 15.28
CA ALA A 127 -6.71 -6.10 15.77
C ALA A 127 -5.47 -5.72 14.92
N ALA A 128 -5.62 -5.64 13.59
CA ALA A 128 -4.55 -5.22 12.69
C ALA A 128 -4.14 -3.75 12.92
N TYR A 129 -5.10 -2.84 13.10
CA TYR A 129 -4.84 -1.43 13.44
C TYR A 129 -4.18 -1.28 14.82
N LEU A 130 -4.64 -2.02 15.82
CA LEU A 130 -4.00 -2.02 17.14
C LEU A 130 -2.55 -2.53 17.06
N HIS A 131 -2.31 -3.61 16.30
CA HIS A 131 -0.96 -4.10 16.05
C HIS A 131 -0.10 -3.06 15.32
N PHE A 132 -0.67 -2.35 14.34
CA PHE A 132 0.01 -1.29 13.60
C PHE A 132 0.37 -0.10 14.50
N ALA A 133 -0.56 0.37 15.34
CA ALA A 133 -0.32 1.44 16.31
C ALA A 133 0.77 1.05 17.33
N TRP A 134 0.69 -0.17 17.87
CA TRP A 134 1.72 -0.73 18.74
C TRP A 134 3.10 -0.80 18.05
N PHE A 135 3.13 -1.20 16.77
CA PHE A 135 4.36 -1.24 15.99
C PHE A 135 5.00 0.15 15.83
N ILE A 136 4.22 1.17 15.49
CA ILE A 136 4.69 2.58 15.39
C ILE A 136 5.21 3.09 16.74
N ALA A 137 4.50 2.78 17.83
CA ALA A 137 4.87 3.21 19.17
C ALA A 137 6.22 2.63 19.59
N ARG A 138 6.44 1.33 19.30
CA ARG A 138 7.64 0.60 19.75
C ARG A 138 8.84 0.74 18.82
N GLN A 139 8.64 0.96 17.52
CA GLN A 139 9.70 0.94 16.50
C GLN A 139 9.90 2.32 15.87
N GLN A 140 10.52 3.26 16.61
CA GLN A 140 10.69 4.64 16.14
C GLN A 140 11.42 4.77 14.80
N GLN A 141 12.39 3.87 14.54
CA GLN A 141 13.16 3.85 13.29
C GLN A 141 12.30 3.58 12.04
N HIS A 142 11.14 2.93 12.20
CA HIS A 142 10.28 2.52 11.09
C HIS A 142 9.06 3.45 10.91
N ARG A 143 8.98 4.56 11.65
CA ARG A 143 7.82 5.48 11.64
C ARG A 143 7.53 6.06 10.27
N TRP A 144 8.55 6.48 9.54
CA TRP A 144 8.37 7.03 8.18
C TRP A 144 7.91 5.99 7.18
N ALA A 145 8.38 4.75 7.29
CA ALA A 145 7.91 3.65 6.44
C ALA A 145 6.45 3.30 6.75
N ALA A 146 6.06 3.29 8.03
CA ALA A 146 4.69 3.07 8.46
C ALA A 146 3.76 4.23 8.05
N ALA A 147 4.22 5.47 8.17
CA ALA A 147 3.50 6.65 7.69
C ALA A 147 3.31 6.61 6.17
N ALA A 148 4.33 6.18 5.42
CA ALA A 148 4.21 6.00 3.98
C ALA A 148 3.26 4.87 3.61
N LEU A 149 3.17 3.80 4.40
CA LEU A 149 2.18 2.74 4.19
C LEU A 149 0.75 3.29 4.29
N ILE A 150 0.44 4.00 5.37
CA ILE A 150 -0.88 4.64 5.53
C ILE A 150 -1.10 5.67 4.43
N GLY A 151 -0.10 6.51 4.14
CA GLY A 151 -0.16 7.51 3.09
C GLY A 151 -0.51 6.91 1.74
N CYS A 152 0.23 5.89 1.29
CA CYS A 152 -0.02 5.19 0.03
C CYS A 152 -1.38 4.47 -0.01
N MET A 153 -1.95 4.13 1.16
CA MET A 153 -3.26 3.49 1.27
C MET A 153 -4.40 4.52 1.22
N THR A 154 -4.28 5.66 1.92
CA THR A 154 -5.40 6.57 2.17
C THR A 154 -5.35 7.84 1.31
N LEU A 155 -4.17 8.40 1.06
CA LEU A 155 -4.04 9.67 0.33
C LEU A 155 -4.54 9.65 -1.12
N PRO A 156 -4.55 8.52 -1.86
CA PRO A 156 -5.17 8.51 -3.19
C PRO A 156 -6.66 8.86 -3.15
N TYR A 157 -7.31 8.75 -2.00
CA TYR A 157 -8.73 9.08 -1.79
C TYR A 157 -8.95 10.48 -1.19
N VAL A 158 -7.91 11.33 -1.14
CA VAL A 158 -8.00 12.66 -0.50
C VAL A 158 -9.02 13.58 -1.18
N TRP A 159 -9.29 13.39 -2.47
CA TRP A 159 -10.28 14.18 -3.21
C TRP A 159 -11.70 14.09 -2.61
N ILE A 160 -12.02 13.02 -1.88
CA ILE A 160 -13.31 12.86 -1.18
C ILE A 160 -13.49 13.93 -0.10
N ALA A 161 -12.39 14.39 0.50
CA ALA A 161 -12.42 15.46 1.50
C ALA A 161 -12.54 16.86 0.88
N ALA A 162 -12.44 16.99 -0.44
CA ALA A 162 -12.60 18.28 -1.10
C ALA A 162 -14.08 18.71 -1.06
N PRO A 163 -14.40 19.93 -0.56
CA PRO A 163 -15.77 20.42 -0.45
C PRO A 163 -16.55 20.42 -1.78
N ASP A 164 -15.83 20.52 -2.90
CA ASP A 164 -16.39 20.63 -4.24
C ASP A 164 -16.61 19.26 -4.91
N GLY A 165 -16.09 18.17 -4.31
CA GLY A 165 -16.04 16.83 -4.90
C GLY A 165 -17.21 15.91 -4.57
N THR A 166 -18.01 16.22 -3.55
CA THR A 166 -19.21 15.45 -3.18
C THR A 166 -20.31 16.40 -2.68
N ASN A 167 -21.57 16.14 -3.04
CA ASN A 167 -22.74 16.98 -2.74
C ASN A 167 -23.13 17.02 -1.23
N GLY A 168 -22.18 17.29 -0.34
CA GLY A 168 -22.41 17.49 1.09
C GLY A 168 -21.35 16.86 1.99
N LEU A 169 -21.02 17.59 3.08
CA LEU A 169 -20.09 17.18 4.15
C LEU A 169 -20.43 15.82 4.78
N ASP A 170 -21.71 15.42 4.78
CA ASP A 170 -22.17 14.18 5.43
C ASP A 170 -21.84 12.91 4.63
N VAL A 171 -21.95 12.95 3.29
CA VAL A 171 -21.64 11.82 2.41
C VAL A 171 -20.13 11.68 2.23
N GLY A 172 -19.41 12.81 2.15
CA GLY A 172 -17.96 12.85 2.07
C GLY A 172 -17.29 12.18 3.28
N TRP A 173 -17.80 12.36 4.50
CA TRP A 173 -17.21 11.75 5.69
C TRP A 173 -17.37 10.23 5.72
N ILE A 174 -18.55 9.70 5.35
CA ILE A 174 -18.80 8.26 5.29
C ILE A 174 -17.96 7.61 4.17
N LEU A 175 -17.88 8.26 3.01
CA LEU A 175 -17.01 7.84 1.90
C LEU A 175 -15.53 7.89 2.28
N LEU A 176 -15.10 8.88 3.06
CA LEU A 176 -13.72 8.97 3.55
C LEU A 176 -13.40 7.80 4.49
N TRP A 177 -14.34 7.42 5.37
CA TRP A 177 -14.19 6.26 6.24
C TRP A 177 -14.22 4.94 5.46
N MET A 178 -15.05 4.82 4.43
CA MET A 178 -15.08 3.62 3.57
C MET A 178 -13.84 3.52 2.67
N ALA A 179 -13.42 4.63 2.05
CA ALA A 179 -12.30 4.66 1.11
C ALA A 179 -10.94 4.65 1.82
N GLY A 180 -10.80 5.43 2.90
CA GLY A 180 -9.63 5.38 3.78
C GLY A 180 -9.57 4.11 4.62
N GLY A 181 -10.71 3.49 4.91
CA GLY A 181 -10.80 2.23 5.66
C GLY A 181 -10.69 0.97 4.80
N MET A 182 -10.91 1.05 3.48
CA MET A 182 -10.92 -0.10 2.57
C MET A 182 -10.25 0.17 1.21
N PRO A 183 -8.95 0.52 1.18
CA PRO A 183 -8.20 0.66 -0.08
C PRO A 183 -8.19 -0.63 -0.92
N MET A 184 -8.51 -1.77 -0.30
CA MET A 184 -8.61 -3.08 -0.95
C MET A 184 -10.01 -3.41 -1.48
N LEU A 185 -10.95 -2.46 -1.52
CA LEU A 185 -12.32 -2.68 -2.03
C LEU A 185 -12.31 -3.23 -3.47
N LEU A 186 -11.45 -2.69 -4.33
CA LEU A 186 -11.38 -3.10 -5.72
C LEU A 186 -10.70 -4.47 -5.90
N PRO A 187 -9.52 -4.74 -5.31
CA PRO A 187 -8.98 -6.10 -5.24
C PRO A 187 -9.98 -7.12 -4.69
N ALA A 188 -10.76 -6.75 -3.67
CA ALA A 188 -11.81 -7.60 -3.12
C ALA A 188 -12.94 -7.84 -4.12
N GLY A 189 -13.35 -6.82 -4.88
CA GLY A 189 -14.32 -6.96 -5.98
C GLY A 189 -13.85 -7.94 -7.06
N PHE A 190 -12.59 -7.85 -7.49
CA PHE A 190 -12.03 -8.81 -8.44
C PHE A 190 -11.96 -10.22 -7.85
N ALA A 191 -11.50 -10.37 -6.62
CA ALA A 191 -11.44 -11.65 -5.94
C ALA A 191 -12.84 -12.28 -5.79
N ALA A 192 -13.84 -11.48 -5.42
CA ALA A 192 -15.22 -11.92 -5.31
C ALA A 192 -15.80 -12.31 -6.67
N SER A 193 -15.54 -11.54 -7.74
CA SER A 193 -15.99 -11.89 -9.09
C SER A 193 -15.38 -13.20 -9.58
N TRP A 194 -14.10 -13.46 -9.26
CA TRP A 194 -13.45 -14.73 -9.58
C TRP A 194 -14.13 -15.88 -8.84
N LEU A 195 -14.45 -15.68 -7.57
CA LEU A 195 -15.15 -16.64 -6.73
C LEU A 195 -16.65 -16.78 -7.05
N GLY A 196 -17.18 -16.03 -8.04
CA GLY A 196 -18.59 -16.04 -8.40
C GLY A 196 -19.53 -15.44 -7.34
N GLN A 197 -19.00 -14.64 -6.41
CA GLN A 197 -19.78 -14.01 -5.34
C GLN A 197 -20.41 -12.69 -5.78
N SER A 198 -21.54 -12.34 -5.16
CA SER A 198 -22.24 -11.09 -5.42
C SER A 198 -21.42 -9.89 -4.90
N LEU A 199 -21.46 -8.75 -5.60
CA LEU A 199 -20.77 -7.53 -5.17
C LEU A 199 -21.30 -7.00 -3.81
N ASN A 200 -22.53 -7.35 -3.46
CA ASN A 200 -23.15 -6.98 -2.19
C ASN A 200 -22.48 -7.68 -0.99
N ASP A 201 -21.82 -8.81 -1.21
CA ASP A 201 -21.11 -9.56 -0.17
C ASP A 201 -19.61 -9.19 -0.08
N VAL A 202 -19.13 -8.18 -0.82
CA VAL A 202 -17.68 -7.86 -0.92
C VAL A 202 -17.16 -7.11 0.30
N GLY A 203 -18.02 -6.48 1.09
CA GLY A 203 -17.63 -5.60 2.19
C GLY A 203 -16.71 -6.29 3.21
N TRP A 204 -17.05 -7.49 3.67
CA TRP A 204 -16.22 -8.22 4.63
C TRP A 204 -14.85 -8.60 4.04
N LEU A 205 -14.80 -8.92 2.75
CA LEU A 205 -13.58 -9.32 2.06
C LEU A 205 -12.63 -8.11 1.92
N ALA A 206 -13.17 -6.94 1.58
CA ALA A 206 -12.40 -5.69 1.53
C ALA A 206 -11.79 -5.34 2.89
N ILE A 207 -12.55 -5.53 3.98
CA ILE A 207 -12.06 -5.33 5.36
C ILE A 207 -10.91 -6.29 5.67
N VAL A 208 -11.08 -7.59 5.39
CA VAL A 208 -10.04 -8.61 5.65
C VAL A 208 -8.79 -8.35 4.82
N MET A 209 -8.94 -8.01 3.54
CA MET A 209 -7.80 -7.71 2.67
C MET A 209 -7.04 -6.47 3.13
N THR A 210 -7.74 -5.45 3.63
CA THR A 210 -7.10 -4.26 4.22
C THR A 210 -6.33 -4.61 5.49
N ALA A 211 -6.93 -5.41 6.38
CA ALA A 211 -6.25 -5.92 7.57
C ALA A 211 -4.99 -6.72 7.21
N ALA A 212 -5.08 -7.60 6.22
CA ALA A 212 -3.95 -8.35 5.68
C ALA A 212 -2.88 -7.42 5.10
N GLN A 213 -3.26 -6.38 4.35
CA GLN A 213 -2.32 -5.39 3.81
C GLN A 213 -1.55 -4.67 4.93
N LEU A 214 -2.20 -4.27 6.02
CA LEU A 214 -1.52 -3.66 7.16
C LEU A 214 -0.55 -4.63 7.85
N VAL A 215 -0.97 -5.87 8.11
CA VAL A 215 -0.12 -6.86 8.76
C VAL A 215 1.09 -7.21 7.89
N ILE A 216 0.86 -7.49 6.60
CA ILE A 216 1.92 -7.78 5.63
C ILE A 216 2.85 -6.57 5.49
N GLY A 217 2.31 -5.36 5.42
CA GLY A 217 3.09 -4.13 5.37
C GLY A 217 4.03 -3.98 6.56
N THR A 218 3.53 -4.14 7.79
CA THR A 218 4.39 -4.09 9.00
C THR A 218 5.47 -5.17 9.01
N TRP A 219 5.18 -6.35 8.46
CA TRP A 219 6.16 -7.42 8.34
C TRP A 219 7.23 -7.10 7.30
N ILE A 220 6.83 -6.64 6.10
CA ILE A 220 7.75 -6.26 5.02
C ILE A 220 8.64 -5.09 5.44
N ILE A 221 8.10 -4.12 6.18
CA ILE A 221 8.87 -3.00 6.73
C ILE A 221 10.10 -3.47 7.51
N ARG A 222 9.98 -4.59 8.24
CA ARG A 222 11.09 -5.18 9.02
C ARG A 222 12.11 -5.93 8.15
N LEU A 223 11.76 -6.31 6.93
CA LEU A 223 12.66 -7.05 6.03
C LEU A 223 13.67 -6.14 5.32
N GLY A 224 13.44 -4.82 5.35
CA GLY A 224 14.38 -3.80 4.89
C GLY A 224 13.77 -2.79 3.89
N PRO A 225 14.48 -1.70 3.63
CA PRO A 225 13.93 -0.54 2.90
C PRO A 225 13.60 -0.85 1.44
N LYS A 226 14.41 -1.66 0.73
CA LYS A 226 14.11 -2.03 -0.67
C LYS A 226 12.77 -2.75 -0.80
N ARG A 227 12.55 -3.80 0.00
CA ARG A 227 11.28 -4.56 -0.02
C ARG A 227 10.10 -3.69 0.39
N THR A 228 10.33 -2.80 1.35
CA THR A 228 9.34 -1.81 1.78
C THR A 228 8.94 -0.88 0.64
N ILE A 229 9.90 -0.25 -0.03
CA ILE A 229 9.63 0.66 -1.16
C ILE A 229 8.86 -0.07 -2.27
N ALA A 230 9.29 -1.28 -2.63
CA ALA A 230 8.59 -2.08 -3.64
C ALA A 230 7.12 -2.33 -3.25
N TYR A 231 6.90 -2.70 -1.99
CA TYR A 231 5.56 -2.94 -1.47
C TYR A 231 4.70 -1.67 -1.42
N LEU A 232 5.28 -0.54 -1.01
CA LEU A 232 4.58 0.76 -0.97
C LEU A 232 4.16 1.24 -2.36
N ILE A 233 4.99 1.02 -3.39
CA ILE A 233 4.63 1.31 -4.79
C ILE A 233 3.43 0.46 -5.21
N GLY A 234 3.42 -0.84 -4.86
CA GLY A 234 2.27 -1.71 -5.12
C GLY A 234 1.00 -1.24 -4.41
N CYS A 235 1.11 -0.86 -3.13
CA CYS A 235 -0.01 -0.31 -2.35
C CYS A 235 -0.55 0.98 -2.98
N LEU A 236 0.35 1.87 -3.41
CA LEU A 236 -0.01 3.13 -4.07
C LEU A 236 -0.74 2.86 -5.38
N LEU A 237 -0.25 1.94 -6.21
CA LEU A 237 -0.87 1.60 -7.50
C LEU A 237 -2.29 1.07 -7.29
N VAL A 238 -2.47 0.11 -6.37
CA VAL A 238 -3.77 -0.49 -6.06
C VAL A 238 -4.74 0.56 -5.53
N SER A 239 -4.29 1.42 -4.59
CA SER A 239 -5.13 2.44 -3.97
C SER A 239 -5.48 3.56 -4.94
N THR A 240 -4.55 3.94 -5.83
CA THR A 240 -4.80 4.93 -6.90
C THR A 240 -5.83 4.40 -7.88
N PHE A 241 -5.70 3.15 -8.31
CA PHE A 241 -6.69 2.54 -9.20
C PHE A 241 -8.07 2.39 -8.52
N GLY A 242 -8.09 1.98 -7.26
CA GLY A 242 -9.30 1.97 -6.42
C GLY A 242 -9.96 3.34 -6.34
N SER A 243 -9.17 4.40 -6.20
CA SER A 243 -9.62 5.79 -6.17
C SER A 243 -10.26 6.24 -7.49
N PHE A 244 -9.65 5.95 -8.64
CA PHE A 244 -10.24 6.21 -9.97
C PHE A 244 -11.61 5.52 -10.13
N CYS A 245 -11.70 4.24 -9.75
CA CYS A 245 -12.97 3.51 -9.83
C CYS A 245 -14.03 4.05 -8.88
N LEU A 246 -13.66 4.39 -7.65
CA LEU A 246 -14.58 4.98 -6.68
C LEU A 246 -15.11 6.32 -7.19
N HIS A 247 -14.25 7.17 -7.74
CA HIS A 247 -14.65 8.45 -8.32
C HIS A 247 -15.65 8.25 -9.47
N ALA A 248 -15.40 7.30 -10.37
CA ALA A 248 -16.34 6.96 -11.43
C ALA A 248 -17.69 6.46 -10.89
N MET A 249 -17.70 5.67 -9.81
CA MET A 249 -18.94 5.17 -9.21
C MET A 249 -19.73 6.25 -8.49
N VAL A 250 -19.08 7.22 -7.84
CA VAL A 250 -19.75 8.32 -7.13
C VAL A 250 -20.42 9.29 -8.11
N LEU A 251 -19.87 9.42 -9.33
CA LEU A 251 -20.42 10.29 -10.36
C LEU A 251 -21.49 9.63 -11.27
N ALA A 252 -21.56 8.30 -11.29
CA ALA A 252 -22.52 7.53 -12.11
C ALA A 252 -23.93 7.48 -11.50
#